data_AF-A0A3D1IXZ9-F1
#
_entry.id   AF-A0A3D1IXZ9-F1
#
_cell.length_a   1.000
_cell.length_b   1.000
_cell.length_c   1.000
_cell.angle_alpha   90.00
_cell.angle_beta   90.00
_cell.angle_gamma   90.00
#
_symmetry.space_group_name_H-M   'P 1'
#
loop_
_entity.id
_entity.type
_entity.pdbx_description
1 polymer ?
#
loop_
_entity_poly.entity_id
_entity_poly.type
_entity_poly.pdbx_seq_one_letter_code
_entity_poly.pdbx_strand_id
1 'polypeptide(L)'
;ETAFAVLAAAVIGKAGACYAAARLCGETHKDAMGIGALMNARGLMELIILNIGLERGIITLTLFSILVFMAMATTLMATPMFNWIFSSKTILPAPRSIE
;
A
#
# COMPACT_ATOMS: atom_id res chain seq x y z
N GLU A 1 16.23 -13.73 8.04
CA GLU A 1 15.96 -14.35 6.72
C GLU A 1 14.47 -14.54 6.48
N THR A 2 13.75 -15.21 7.40
CA THR A 2 12.30 -15.44 7.31
C THR A 2 11.45 -14.16 7.27
N ALA A 3 11.81 -13.12 8.03
CA ALA A 3 11.06 -11.86 8.06
C ALA A 3 10.96 -11.16 6.68
N PHE A 4 12.02 -11.23 5.87
CA PHE A 4 12.05 -10.61 4.55
C PHE A 4 11.17 -11.37 3.55
N ALA A 5 11.18 -12.71 3.64
CA ALA A 5 10.31 -13.56 2.82
C ALA A 5 8.83 -13.34 3.16
N VAL A 6 8.49 -13.23 4.45
CA VAL A 6 7.12 -12.94 4.90
C VAL A 6 6.69 -11.54 4.44
N LEU A 7 7.58 -10.54 4.53
CA LEU A 7 7.31 -9.19 4.06
C LEU A 7 7.04 -9.18 2.55
N ALA A 8 7.90 -9.81 1.75
CA ALA A 8 7.77 -9.90 0.31
C ALA A 8 6.48 -10.63 -0.11
N ALA A 9 6.18 -11.78 0.52
CA ALA A 9 4.96 -12.53 0.25
C ALA A 9 3.69 -11.72 0.62
N ALA A 10 3.72 -10.98 1.72
CA ALA A 10 2.60 -10.13 2.14
C ALA A 10 2.36 -8.95 1.18
N VAL A 11 3.44 -8.30 0.72
CA VAL A 11 3.37 -7.18 -0.23
C VAL A 11 2.84 -7.66 -1.58
N ILE A 12 3.39 -8.77 -2.12
CA ILE A 12 2.97 -9.34 -3.39
C ILE A 12 1.53 -9.86 -3.32
N GLY A 13 1.15 -10.51 -2.22
CA GLY A 13 -0.21 -11.02 -2.02
C GLY A 13 -1.26 -9.92 -2.04
N LYS A 14 -1.04 -8.82 -1.31
CA LYS A 14 -1.97 -7.68 -1.31
C LYS A 14 -1.97 -6.92 -2.63
N ALA A 15 -0.79 -6.53 -3.11
CA ALA A 15 -0.68 -5.76 -4.35
C ALA A 15 -1.22 -6.56 -5.54
N GLY A 16 -0.91 -7.86 -5.62
CA GLY A 16 -1.37 -8.77 -6.67
C GLY A 16 -2.87 -9.05 -6.63
N ALA A 17 -3.44 -9.28 -5.44
CA ALA A 17 -4.89 -9.49 -5.30
C ALA A 17 -5.68 -8.24 -5.71
N CYS A 18 -5.20 -7.06 -5.31
CA CYS A 18 -5.84 -5.79 -5.65
C CYS A 18 -5.68 -5.42 -7.12
N TYR A 19 -4.52 -5.70 -7.70
CA TYR A 19 -4.30 -5.60 -9.14
C TYR A 19 -5.26 -6.51 -9.91
N ALA A 20 -5.39 -7.77 -9.51
CA ALA A 20 -6.30 -8.72 -10.14
C ALA A 20 -7.76 -8.26 -10.03
N ALA A 21 -8.18 -7.77 -8.86
CA ALA A 21 -9.52 -7.22 -8.64
C ALA A 21 -9.79 -6.00 -9.54
N ALA A 22 -8.85 -5.05 -9.64
CA ALA A 22 -8.98 -3.90 -10.53
C ALA A 22 -9.07 -4.32 -12.01
N ARG A 23 -8.28 -5.33 -12.41
CA ARG A 23 -8.34 -5.88 -13.77
C ARG A 23 -9.69 -6.56 -14.06
N LEU A 24 -10.29 -7.22 -13.08
CA LEU A 24 -11.62 -7.82 -13.19
C LEU A 24 -12.73 -6.77 -13.28
N CYS A 25 -12.53 -5.59 -12.69
CA CYS A 25 -13.43 -4.44 -12.84
C CYS A 25 -13.30 -3.72 -14.20
N GLY A 26 -12.38 -4.14 -15.08
CA GLY A 26 -12.19 -3.54 -16.40
C GLY A 26 -11.22 -2.35 -16.44
N GLU A 27 -10.49 -2.08 -15.35
CA GLU A 27 -9.50 -1.00 -15.29
C GLU A 27 -8.28 -1.31 -16.16
N THR A 28 -7.64 -0.26 -16.70
CA THR A 28 -6.44 -0.42 -17.53
C THR A 28 -5.28 -0.97 -16.69
N HIS A 29 -4.32 -1.63 -17.34
CA HIS A 29 -3.17 -2.21 -16.62
C HIS A 29 -2.40 -1.19 -15.77
N LYS A 30 -2.32 0.07 -16.21
CA LYS A 30 -1.68 1.15 -15.46
C LYS A 30 -2.46 1.50 -14.20
N ASP A 31 -3.78 1.66 -14.32
CA ASP A 31 -4.64 2.00 -13.19
C ASP A 31 -4.71 0.84 -12.19
N ALA A 32 -4.79 -0.40 -12.67
CA ALA A 32 -4.76 -1.59 -11.82
C ALA A 32 -3.44 -1.72 -11.03
N MET A 33 -2.29 -1.42 -11.65
CA MET A 33 -1.00 -1.40 -10.94
C MET A 33 -0.91 -0.25 -9.93
N GLY A 34 -1.51 0.91 -10.23
CA GLY A 34 -1.63 2.03 -9.30
C GLY A 34 -2.50 1.72 -8.09
N ILE A 35 -3.63 1.06 -8.30
CA ILE A 35 -4.52 0.58 -7.25
C ILE A 35 -3.78 -0.43 -6.35
N GLY A 36 -3.06 -1.38 -6.94
CA GLY A 36 -2.23 -2.35 -6.21
C GLY A 36 -1.10 -1.70 -5.40
N ALA A 37 -0.48 -0.63 -5.92
CA ALA A 37 0.57 0.11 -5.23
C ALA A 37 0.05 0.98 -4.08
N LEU A 38 -1.06 1.70 -4.30
CA LEU A 38 -1.70 2.56 -3.31
C LEU A 38 -2.30 1.77 -2.14
N MET A 39 -2.67 0.50 -2.34
CA MET A 39 -3.24 -0.34 -1.29
C MET A 39 -2.29 -0.58 -0.10
N ASN A 40 -0.99 -0.33 -0.27
CA ASN A 40 0.02 -0.41 0.78
C ASN A 40 0.11 0.86 1.65
N ALA A 41 -0.62 1.95 1.33
CA ALA A 41 -0.69 3.16 2.14
C ALA A 41 -1.54 2.94 3.40
N ARG A 42 -1.04 2.13 4.35
CA ARG A 42 -1.74 1.77 5.60
C ARG A 42 -1.26 2.52 6.85
N GLY A 43 -0.41 3.54 6.71
CA GLY A 43 0.25 4.20 7.83
C GLY A 43 -0.68 4.67 8.97
N LEU A 44 -1.67 5.53 8.67
CA LEU A 44 -2.50 6.12 9.74
C LEU A 44 -3.46 5.11 10.41
N MET A 45 -4.16 4.31 9.61
CA MET A 45 -5.12 3.33 10.15
C MET A 45 -4.44 2.24 10.97
N GLU A 46 -3.28 1.77 10.54
CA GLU A 46 -2.52 0.73 11.24
C GLU A 46 -1.97 1.25 12.57
N LEU A 47 -1.47 2.48 12.61
CA LEU A 47 -1.05 3.13 13.86
C LEU A 47 -2.20 3.30 14.86
N ILE A 48 -3.39 3.68 14.40
CA ILE A 48 -4.57 3.82 15.28
C ILE A 48 -4.92 2.45 15.90
N ILE A 49 -4.98 1.39 15.11
CA ILE A 49 -5.29 0.03 15.59
C ILE A 49 -4.22 -0.47 16.56
N LEU A 50 -2.94 -0.22 16.27
CA LEU A 50 -1.83 -0.60 17.15
C LEU A 50 -1.87 0.15 18.48
N ASN A 51 -2.24 1.44 18.48
CA ASN A 51 -2.34 2.21 19.71
C ASN A 51 -3.49 1.67 20.58
N ILE A 52 -4.66 1.43 19.99
CA ILE A 52 -5.81 0.81 20.67
C ILE A 52 -5.44 -0.58 21.22
N GLY A 53 -4.71 -1.40 20.45
CA GLY A 53 -4.27 -2.73 20.88
C GLY A 53 -3.28 -2.70 22.05
N LEU A 54 -2.40 -1.68 22.10
CA LEU A 54 -1.47 -1.47 23.20
C LEU A 54 -2.19 -1.00 24.47
N GLU A 55 -3.12 -0.05 24.34
CA GLU A 55 -3.96 0.44 25.44
C GLU A 55 -4.85 -0.67 26.04
N ARG A 56 -5.33 -1.59 25.20
CA ARG A 56 -6.11 -2.78 25.61
C ARG A 56 -5.24 -3.92 26.15
N GLY A 57 -3.91 -3.80 26.10
CA GLY A 57 -2.97 -4.85 26.52
C GLY A 57 -2.95 -6.10 25.63
N ILE A 58 -3.50 -6.03 24.41
CA ILE A 58 -3.54 -7.14 23.45
C ILE A 58 -2.14 -7.39 22.84
N ILE A 59 -1.36 -6.33 22.71
CA ILE A 59 0.01 -6.35 22.14
C ILE A 59 0.98 -5.67 23.10
N THR A 60 2.18 -6.25 23.24
CA THR A 60 3.27 -5.69 24.03
C THR A 60 4.00 -4.57 23.29
N LEU A 61 4.68 -3.69 24.02
CA LEU A 61 5.43 -2.56 23.47
C LEU A 61 6.46 -2.99 22.40
N THR A 62 7.05 -4.18 22.55
CA THR A 62 7.97 -4.75 21.56
C THR A 62 7.26 -5.07 20.23
N LEU A 63 6.07 -5.68 20.29
CA LEU A 63 5.27 -5.98 19.10
C LEU A 63 4.76 -4.70 18.43
N PHE A 64 4.35 -3.71 19.24
CA PHE A 64 3.97 -2.39 18.75
C PHE A 64 5.07 -1.79 17.88
N SER A 65 6.31 -1.67 18.40
CA SER A 65 7.43 -1.08 17.65
C SER A 65 7.77 -1.83 16.35
N ILE A 66 7.69 -3.18 16.35
CA ILE A 66 7.93 -3.98 15.15
C ILE A 66 6.85 -3.73 14.08
N LEU A 67 5.59 -3.71 14.48
CA LEU A 67 4.45 -3.49 13.57
C LEU A 67 4.44 -2.06 13.02
N VAL A 68 4.76 -1.07 13.86
CA VAL A 68 4.96 0.33 13.42
C VAL A 68 6.09 0.42 12.40
N PHE A 69 7.23 -0.21 12.67
CA PHE A 69 8.37 -0.21 11.74
C PHE A 69 8.02 -0.89 10.41
N MET A 70 7.29 -2.01 10.44
CA MET A 70 6.81 -2.70 9.25
C MET A 70 5.85 -1.83 8.43
N ALA A 71 4.90 -1.15 9.08
CA ALA A 71 3.97 -0.23 8.43
C ALA A 71 4.71 0.95 7.77
N MET A 72 5.68 1.54 8.47
CA MET A 72 6.52 2.61 7.93
C MET A 72 7.37 2.13 6.76
N ALA A 73 8.06 1.01 6.90
CA ALA A 73 8.90 0.43 5.83
C ALA A 73 8.08 0.12 4.58
N THR A 74 6.89 -0.46 4.74
CA THR A 74 6.01 -0.82 3.62
C THR A 74 5.39 0.43 2.97
N THR A 75 5.08 1.47 3.74
CA THR A 75 4.60 2.76 3.22
C THR A 75 5.70 3.48 2.43
N LEU A 76 6.93 3.48 2.94
CA LEU A 76 8.10 4.01 2.23
C LEU A 76 8.44 3.21 0.97
N MET A 77 8.09 1.92 0.90
CA MET A 77 8.18 1.09 -0.31
C MET A 77 7.04 1.32 -1.30
N ALA A 78 5.85 1.72 -0.84
CA ALA A 78 4.71 2.00 -1.72
C ALA A 78 5.00 3.17 -2.68
N THR A 79 5.63 4.25 -2.18
CA THR A 79 6.00 5.43 -2.97
C THR A 79 6.95 5.14 -4.15
N PRO A 80 8.10 4.44 -3.98
CA PRO A 80 8.96 4.09 -5.10
C PRO A 80 8.33 3.03 -6.01
N MET A 81 7.55 2.09 -5.49
CA MET A 81 6.82 1.12 -6.34
C MET A 81 5.81 1.84 -7.23
N PHE A 82 5.05 2.78 -6.66
CA PHE A 82 4.14 3.65 -7.42
C PHE A 82 4.91 4.51 -8.43
N ASN A 83 6.02 5.16 -8.04
CA ASN A 83 6.80 6.00 -8.95
C ASN A 83 7.46 5.20 -10.09
N TRP A 84 7.87 3.96 -9.83
CA TRP A 84 8.44 3.09 -10.87
C TRP A 84 7.38 2.66 -11.88
N ILE A 85 6.14 2.45 -11.42
CA ILE A 85 4.97 2.14 -12.27
C ILE A 85 4.46 3.39 -13.01
N PHE A 86 4.46 4.55 -12.37
CA PHE A 86 3.96 5.84 -12.88
C PHE A 86 5.03 6.75 -13.51
N SER A 87 6.25 6.26 -13.74
CA SER A 87 7.33 7.01 -14.44
C SER A 87 7.05 7.27 -15.93
N SER A 88 5.78 7.37 -16.34
CA SER A 88 5.41 7.83 -17.67
C SER A 88 4.07 8.58 -17.64
N LYS A 89 4.20 9.90 -17.81
CA LYS A 89 3.23 10.94 -18.20
C LYS A 89 2.29 11.50 -17.13
N THR A 90 2.64 12.70 -16.70
CA THR A 90 1.84 13.94 -16.82
C THR A 90 0.34 13.71 -16.98
N ILE A 91 -0.40 13.82 -15.87
CA ILE A 91 -1.83 14.14 -15.94
C ILE A 91 -1.91 15.59 -16.41
N LEU A 92 -2.02 15.79 -17.72
CA LEU A 92 -2.64 17.00 -18.25
C LEU A 92 -4.15 16.79 -18.12
N PRO A 93 -4.86 17.48 -17.22
CA PRO A 93 -6.31 17.49 -17.29
C PRO A 93 -6.70 18.07 -18.66
N ALA A 94 -7.43 17.30 -19.46
CA ALA A 94 -7.98 17.81 -20.71
C ALA A 94 -8.83 19.05 -20.39
N PRO A 95 -8.61 20.20 -21.07
CA PRO A 95 -9.45 21.36 -20.85
C PRO A 95 -10.88 20.96 -21.25
N ARG A 96 -11.78 21.00 -20.26
CA ARG A 96 -13.22 20.83 -20.50
C ARG A 96 -13.62 21.97 -21.44
N SER A 97 -13.83 21.63 -22.71
CA SER A 97 -14.50 22.52 -23.66
C SER A 97 -15.90 22.74 -23.10
N ILE A 98 -16.07 23.91 -22.50
CA ILE A 98 -17.37 24.47 -22.14
C ILE A 98 -18.08 24.72 -23.48
N GLU A 99 -18.95 23.78 -23.87
CA GLU A 99 -20.12 24.07 -24.70
C GLU A 99 -21.29 24.46 -23.78
#